data_AF-A0A1N7KL06-F1
#
_entry.id   AF-A0A1N7KL06-F1
#
_cell.length_a   1.000
_cell.length_b   1.000
_cell.length_c   1.000
_cell.angle_alpha   90.00
_cell.angle_beta   90.00
_cell.angle_gamma   90.00
#
_symmetry.space_group_name_H-M   'P 1'
#
loop_
_entity.id
_entity.type
_entity.pdbx_description
1 polymer ?
#
loop_
_entity_poly.entity_id
_entity_poly.type
_entity_poly.pdbx_seq_one_letter_code
_entity_poly.pdbx_strand_id
1 'polypeptide(L)' 'MVKEKLMSLKGIGVILLGALGMMMIMLLIDINFYNDTSYTKGELNKIIFWAFIKGLVFSVGVNIAKNYFSKLKDR' A
#
# COMPACT_ATOMS: atom_id res chain seq x y z
N MET A 1 23.01 -22.52 -1.65
CA MET A 1 22.07 -22.43 -0.52
C MET A 1 21.63 -20.96 -0.39
N VAL A 2 20.48 -20.58 -0.96
CA VAL A 2 19.95 -19.22 -0.84
C VAL A 2 19.30 -19.12 0.54
N LYS A 3 19.92 -18.40 1.48
CA LYS A 3 19.26 -18.05 2.74
C LYS A 3 18.12 -17.09 2.41
N GLU A 4 16.87 -17.55 2.44
CA GLU A 4 15.73 -16.65 2.48
C GLU A 4 15.82 -15.83 3.76
N LYS A 5 16.11 -14.54 3.61
CA LYS A 5 16.15 -13.61 4.73
C LYS A 5 14.70 -13.31 5.11
N LEU A 6 14.23 -13.94 6.19
CA LEU A 6 12.92 -13.67 6.77
C LEU A 6 12.77 -12.15 7.01
N MET A 7 11.67 -11.56 6.55
CA MET A 7 11.43 -10.13 6.70
C MET A 7 11.34 -9.79 8.20
N SER A 8 12.13 -8.82 8.66
CA SER A 8 12.11 -8.42 10.07
C SER A 8 10.80 -7.72 10.42
N LEU A 9 10.43 -7.76 11.70
CA LEU A 9 9.25 -7.04 12.22
C LEU A 9 9.29 -5.54 11.86
N LYS A 10 10.49 -4.94 11.85
CA LYS A 10 10.72 -3.56 11.40
C LYS A 10 10.39 -3.37 9.92
N GLY A 11 10.76 -4.33 9.06
CA GLY A 11 10.44 -4.29 7.64
C GLY A 11 8.93 -4.38 7.37
N ILE A 12 8.24 -5.26 8.09
CA ILE A 12 6.77 -5.37 8.04
C ILE A 12 6.11 -4.07 8.50
N GLY A 13 6.60 -3.48 9.60
CA GLY A 13 6.09 -2.20 10.12
C GLY A 13 6.23 -1.05 9.11
N VAL A 14 7.36 -0.97 8.39
CA VAL A 14 7.57 0.04 7.34
C VAL A 14 6.58 -0.15 6.17
N ILE A 15 6.29 -1.39 5.77
CA ILE A 15 5.31 -1.68 4.71
C ILE A 15 3.90 -1.31 5.17
N LEU A 16 3.53 -1.63 6.41
CA LEU A 16 2.21 -1.25 6.94
C LEU A 16 2.05 0.27 7.04
N LEU A 17 3.08 0.99 7.48
CA LEU A 17 3.07 2.45 7.53
C LEU A 17 2.95 3.06 6.12
N GLY A 18 3.71 2.55 5.15
CA GLY A 18 3.60 2.96 3.75
C GLY A 18 2.20 2.69 3.18
N ALA A 19 1.63 1.53 3.50
CA ALA A 19 0.28 1.17 3.08
C ALA A 19 -0.80 2.09 3.68
N LEU A 20 -0.70 2.42 4.96
CA LEU A 20 -1.62 3.35 5.63
C LEU A 20 -1.51 4.77 5.06
N GLY A 21 -0.29 5.24 4.77
CA GLY A 21 -0.10 6.53 4.11
C GLY A 21 -0.73 6.57 2.72
N MET A 22 -0.51 5.52 1.92
CA MET A 22 -1.05 5.43 0.57
C MET A 22 -2.57 5.21 0.55
N MET A 23 -3.11 4.50 1.55
CA MET A 23 -4.54 4.35 1.76
C MET A 23 -5.22 5.71 1.92
N MET A 24 -4.67 6.63 2.72
CA MET A 24 -5.25 7.97 2.88
C MET A 24 -5.29 8.74 1.57
N ILE A 25 -4.23 8.66 0.76
CA ILE A 25 -4.18 9.29 -0.57
C ILE A 25 -5.26 8.70 -1.49
N MET A 26 -5.35 7.37 -1.56
CA MET A 26 -6.33 6.67 -2.39
C MET A 26 -7.77 6.96 -1.94
N LEU A 27 -8.01 7.07 -0.63
CA LEU A 27 -9.31 7.42 -0.08
C LEU A 27 -9.74 8.83 -0.50
N LEU A 28 -8.82 9.80 -0.45
CA LEU A 28 -9.09 11.17 -0.89
C LEU A 28 -9.37 11.24 -2.39
N ILE A 29 -8.66 10.46 -3.21
CA ILE A 29 -8.94 10.35 -4.64
C ILE A 29 -10.32 9.75 -4.85
N ASP A 30 -10.62 8.61 -4.22
CA ASP A 30 -11.90 7.92 -4.38
C ASP A 30 -13.06 8.83 -3.94
N ILE A 31 -12.96 9.55 -2.82
CA ILE A 31 -14.01 10.50 -2.37
C ILE A 31 -14.19 11.66 -3.37
N ASN A 32 -13.11 12.24 -3.88
CA ASN A 32 -13.21 13.36 -4.83
C ASN A 32 -13.73 12.92 -6.21
N PHE A 33 -13.41 11.71 -6.65
CA PHE A 33 -13.83 11.19 -7.95
C PHE A 33 -15.28 10.70 -7.92
N TYR A 34 -15.68 10.02 -6.85
CA TYR A 34 -17.06 9.67 -6.57
C TYR A 34 -17.73 10.82 -5.80
N ASN A 35 -17.88 11.97 -6.46
CA ASN A 35 -18.61 13.15 -5.97
C ASN A 35 -20.13 12.91 -5.92
N ASP A 36 -20.53 11.71 -5.50
CA ASP A 36 -21.90 11.29 -5.32
C ASP A 36 -22.06 10.91 -3.84
N THR A 37 -22.54 11.88 -3.06
CA THR A 37 -22.72 11.75 -1.61
C THR A 37 -23.61 10.56 -1.20
N SER A 38 -24.44 10.02 -2.11
CA SER A 38 -25.23 8.81 -1.85
C SER A 38 -24.38 7.54 -1.96
N TYR A 39 -23.46 7.49 -2.93
CA TYR A 39 -22.50 6.39 -3.09
C TYR A 39 -21.52 6.33 -1.91
N THR A 40 -21.00 7.48 -1.50
CA THR A 40 -20.02 7.57 -0.39
C THR A 40 -20.63 7.16 0.95
N LYS A 41 -21.92 7.46 1.21
CA LYS A 41 -22.58 7.17 2.49
C LYS A 41 -23.02 5.71 2.64
N GLY A 42 -23.44 5.06 1.55
CA GLY A 42 -23.88 3.65 1.58
C GLY A 42 -22.72 2.66 1.56
N GLU A 43 -21.58 3.03 0.96
CA GLU A 43 -20.49 2.11 0.65
C GLU A 43 -19.14 2.52 1.28
N LEU A 44 -19.16 3.43 2.27
CA LEU A 44 -17.96 3.99 2.91
C LEU A 44 -16.98 2.90 3.37
N ASN A 45 -17.50 1.82 3.99
CA ASN A 45 -16.67 0.70 4.44
C ASN A 45 -15.99 -0.03 3.28
N LYS A 46 -16.68 -0.22 2.14
CA LYS A 46 -16.07 -0.83 0.95
C LYS A 46 -15.01 0.08 0.34
N ILE A 47 -15.26 1.38 0.30
CA ILE A 47 -14.32 2.37 -0.21
C ILE A 47 -13.04 2.39 0.65
N ILE A 48 -13.17 2.43 1.98
CA ILE A 48 -12.05 2.36 2.92
C ILE A 48 -11.28 1.04 2.76
N PHE A 49 -11.99 -0.08 2.65
CA PHE A 49 -11.36 -1.39 2.46
C PHE A 49 -10.57 -1.45 1.15
N TRP A 50 -11.15 -1.00 0.04
CA TRP A 50 -10.45 -0.98 -1.25
C TRP A 50 -9.28 -0.01 -1.27
N ALA A 51 -9.39 1.15 -0.63
CA ALA A 51 -8.28 2.08 -0.46
C ALA A 51 -7.12 1.45 0.34
N PHE A 52 -7.44 0.66 1.37
CA PHE A 52 -6.44 -0.08 2.15
C PHE A 52 -5.73 -1.16 1.32
N ILE A 53 -6.49 -1.96 0.55
CA ILE A 53 -5.91 -2.97 -0.35
C ILE A 53 -5.01 -2.32 -1.41
N LYS A 54 -5.46 -1.23 -2.04
CA LYS A 54 -4.63 -0.45 -2.99
C LYS A 54 -3.35 0.01 -2.30
N GLY A 55 -3.45 0.61 -1.10
CA GLY A 55 -2.30 1.08 -0.34
C GLY A 55 -1.29 -0.03 0.00
N LEU A 56 -1.78 -1.20 0.40
CA LEU A 56 -0.95 -2.39 0.64
C LEU A 56 -0.23 -2.85 -0.63
N VAL A 57 -0.93 -2.95 -1.76
CA VAL A 57 -0.34 -3.36 -3.05
C VAL A 57 0.77 -2.39 -3.46
N PHE A 58 0.54 -1.08 -3.34
CA PHE A 58 1.58 -0.08 -3.61
C PHE A 58 2.78 -0.24 -2.69
N SER A 59 2.56 -0.38 -1.38
CA SER A 59 3.68 -0.46 -0.43
C SER A 59 4.49 -1.74 -0.58
N VAL A 60 3.85 -2.86 -0.88
CA VAL A 60 4.53 -4.12 -1.19
C VAL A 60 5.29 -3.99 -2.51
N GLY A 61 4.69 -3.40 -3.53
CA GLY A 61 5.34 -3.15 -4.83
C GLY A 61 6.60 -2.30 -4.69
N VAL A 62 6.54 -1.20 -3.93
CA VAL A 62 7.71 -0.34 -3.64
C VAL A 62 8.79 -1.12 -2.91
N ASN A 63 8.43 -1.96 -1.93
CA ASN A 63 9.40 -2.77 -1.21
C ASN A 63 10.08 -3.83 -2.09
N ILE A 64 9.32 -4.48 -2.98
CA ILE A 64 9.86 -5.43 -3.96
C ILE A 64 10.80 -4.70 -4.93
N ALA A 65 10.37 -3.57 -5.49
CA ALA A 65 11.17 -2.77 -6.40
C ALA A 65 12.48 -2.31 -5.73
N LYS A 66 12.42 -1.79 -4.50
CA LYS A 66 13.60 -1.40 -3.73
C LYS A 66 14.58 -2.57 -3.53
N ASN A 67 14.07 -3.74 -3.17
CA ASN A 67 14.91 -4.94 -3.03
C ASN A 67 15.53 -5.38 -4.36
N TYR A 68 14.80 -5.25 -5.47
CA TYR A 68 15.30 -5.57 -6.80
C TYR A 68 16.38 -4.59 -7.26
N PHE A 69 16.12 -3.28 -7.19
CA PHE A 69 17.08 -2.24 -7.58
C PHE A 69 18.32 -2.17 -6.68
N SER A 70 18.18 -2.47 -5.38
CA SER A 70 19.36 -2.59 -4.50
C SER A 70 20.32 -3.66 -4.99
N LYS A 71 19.81 -4.81 -5.47
CA LYS A 71 20.65 -5.89 -6.00
C LYS A 71 21.29 -5.56 -7.35
N LEU A 72 20.71 -4.65 -8.12
CA LEU A 72 21.30 -4.16 -9.37
C LEU A 72 22.40 -3.12 -9.12
N LYS A 73 22.28 -2.33 -8.05
CA LYS A 73 23.28 -1.32 -7.68
C LYS A 73 24.58 -1.92 -7.14
N ASP A 74 24.52 -3.12 -6.56
CA ASP A 74 25.67 -3.84 -6.02
C ASP A 74 26.41 -4.69 -7.08
N ARG A 75 26.04 -4.58 -8.37
CA ARG A 75 26.75 -5.17 -9.51
C ARG A 75 27.44 -4.09 -10.33
#